data_AF-A0A9P6Y8U2-F1
#
_entry.id   AF-A0A9P6Y8U2-F1
#
_cell.length_a   1.000
_cell.length_b   1.000
_cell.length_c   1.000
_cell.angle_alpha   90.00
_cell.angle_beta   90.00
_cell.angle_gamma   90.00
#
_symmetry.space_group_name_H-M   'P 1'
#
loop_
_entity.id
_entity.type
_entity.pdbx_description
1 polymer ?
#
loop_
_entity_poly.entity_id
_entity_poly.type
_entity_poly.pdbx_seq_one_letter_code
_entity_poly.pdbx_strand_id
1 'polypeptide(L)'
;MNNQVNNGSSSTSNESIQRMVETSTAMHHSNQMVIAQSMVHRPVNTIKAYSVKQEEWKVWCREQGFEDGYTVSDKKLSFFLMEYVSKRGSKYRRNDDGTPVALGRESILAYVKAISDMCNTQKALGWNTNGVARGPLVRTFLDTLEKEKVKHSRLNYEDRGKNTLNDGYSKEELKKIMFPLSHAMLCRSQTTLSMEFADLFSLEVENQGLPECIALVATIAHGKTNQHGKIEYGSSLRHRDVEVCSIGALALYLFSRFHFENEEFPDFEKRENWYKAVVFKGDSPFKAIQYKAQHSTYVDVFKKVGIHTSKVTHANRKIALNMIAQENVSGDQQRMVGRWGTDRMVGCYVSSLPVEAMKSLAGFNGQQHSNYFLPRAVIKPSLTLQRLVFKDIEYWKERFNTGHDIQEDIAGPNFLNLLAHLRIVLLQKF
;
A
#
# COMPACT_ATOMS: atom_id res chain seq x y z
N MET A 1 40.11 16.91 72.05
CA MET A 1 39.32 17.87 71.25
C MET A 1 39.44 17.48 69.77
N ASN A 2 38.30 17.24 69.14
CA ASN A 2 38.02 17.13 67.71
C ASN A 2 38.87 16.18 66.83
N ASN A 3 38.41 14.94 66.69
CA ASN A 3 38.45 14.24 65.40
C ASN A 3 37.07 14.35 64.76
N GLN A 4 36.90 15.34 63.87
CA GLN A 4 35.84 15.32 62.87
C GLN A 4 36.12 14.16 61.91
N VAL A 5 35.48 13.01 62.14
CA VAL A 5 35.47 11.93 61.15
C VAL A 5 34.24 12.11 60.27
N ASN A 6 34.57 12.33 59.01
CA ASN A 6 33.76 12.59 57.83
C ASN A 6 32.75 11.45 57.58
N ASN A 7 31.55 11.51 58.15
CA ASN A 7 30.48 10.50 57.98
C ASN A 7 29.38 10.91 56.97
N GLY A 8 29.57 12.03 56.24
CA GLY A 8 28.57 12.54 55.28
C GLY A 8 28.63 11.96 53.86
N SER A 9 29.68 11.18 53.52
CA SER A 9 29.93 10.73 52.13
C SER A 9 29.47 9.30 51.82
N SER A 10 29.31 8.42 52.82
CA SER A 10 28.97 7.00 52.57
C SER A 10 27.46 6.75 52.46
N SER A 11 26.63 7.47 53.22
CA SER A 11 25.15 7.35 53.16
C SER A 11 24.60 7.88 51.84
N THR A 12 25.10 9.03 51.38
CA THR A 12 24.79 9.63 50.08
C THR A 12 25.25 8.76 48.92
N SER A 13 26.39 8.06 49.06
CA SER A 13 26.88 7.10 48.04
C SER A 13 26.03 5.83 47.96
N ASN A 14 25.59 5.28 49.09
CA ASN A 14 24.72 4.10 49.12
C ASN A 14 23.31 4.40 48.59
N GLU A 15 22.72 5.54 48.94
CA GLU A 15 21.45 5.99 48.36
C GLU A 15 21.57 6.27 46.86
N SER A 16 22.73 6.73 46.39
CA SER A 16 22.99 6.97 44.96
C SER A 16 23.12 5.65 44.19
N ILE A 17 23.78 4.65 44.76
CA ILE A 17 23.88 3.30 44.19
C ILE A 17 22.49 2.64 44.16
N GLN A 18 21.73 2.74 45.25
CA GLN A 18 20.39 2.17 45.31
C GLN A 18 19.45 2.83 44.30
N ARG A 19 19.47 4.17 44.19
CA ARG A 19 18.73 4.88 43.14
C ARG A 19 19.17 4.48 41.74
N MET A 20 20.46 4.23 41.51
CA MET A 20 20.98 3.76 40.23
C MET A 20 20.47 2.35 39.88
N VAL A 21 20.42 1.45 40.86
CA VAL A 21 19.89 0.09 40.70
C VAL A 21 18.39 0.11 40.43
N GLU A 22 17.63 0.89 41.19
CA GLU A 22 16.18 1.09 41.01
C GLU A 22 15.88 1.70 39.63
N THR A 23 16.63 2.73 39.23
CA THR A 23 16.49 3.37 37.90
C THR A 23 16.82 2.40 36.77
N SER A 24 17.91 1.64 36.89
CA SER A 24 18.31 0.63 35.89
C SER A 24 17.28 -0.48 35.75
N THR A 25 16.71 -0.93 36.87
CA THR A 25 15.64 -1.95 36.89
C THR A 25 14.35 -1.42 36.26
N ALA A 26 13.95 -0.19 36.58
CA ALA A 26 12.79 0.46 35.98
C ALA A 26 12.97 0.67 34.46
N MET A 27 14.17 1.09 34.02
CA MET A 27 14.51 1.19 32.61
C MET A 27 14.46 -0.16 31.89
N HIS A 28 14.99 -1.22 32.51
CA HIS A 28 14.93 -2.57 31.94
C HIS A 28 13.49 -3.06 31.78
N HIS A 29 12.65 -2.86 32.81
CA HIS A 29 11.23 -3.20 32.75
C HIS A 29 10.48 -2.41 31.66
N SER A 30 10.73 -1.09 31.58
CA SER A 30 10.14 -0.23 30.54
C SER A 30 10.52 -0.71 29.13
N ASN A 31 11.80 -1.04 28.90
CA ASN A 31 12.28 -1.58 27.62
C ASN A 31 11.57 -2.90 27.25
N GLN A 32 11.39 -3.80 28.21
CA GLN A 32 10.65 -5.05 27.98
C GLN A 32 9.18 -4.80 27.59
N MET A 33 8.52 -3.86 28.26
CA MET A 33 7.13 -3.50 27.97
C MET A 33 6.97 -2.89 26.57
N VAL A 34 7.90 -2.04 26.14
CA VAL A 34 7.93 -1.47 24.78
C VAL A 34 8.07 -2.58 23.73
N ILE A 35 8.94 -3.57 23.97
CA ILE A 35 9.10 -4.73 23.07
C ILE A 35 7.79 -5.52 22.97
N ALA A 36 7.16 -5.83 24.11
CA ALA A 36 5.92 -6.59 24.15
C ALA A 36 4.78 -5.86 23.39
N GLN A 37 4.62 -4.56 23.62
CA GLN A 37 3.64 -3.75 22.89
C GLN A 37 3.91 -3.69 21.38
N SER A 38 5.18 -3.58 20.97
CA SER A 38 5.55 -3.57 19.55
C SER A 38 5.21 -4.88 18.82
N MET A 39 5.24 -6.01 19.54
CA MET A 39 4.89 -7.33 18.99
C MET A 39 3.37 -7.47 18.79
N VAL A 40 2.55 -6.91 19.69
CA VAL A 40 1.07 -6.94 19.59
C VAL A 40 0.55 -6.13 18.40
N HIS A 41 1.15 -4.97 18.11
CA HIS A 41 0.69 -4.06 17.05
C HIS A 41 1.21 -4.38 15.65
N ARG A 42 2.01 -5.45 15.50
CA ARG A 42 2.57 -5.83 14.21
C ARG A 42 1.50 -6.47 13.30
N PRO A 43 1.50 -6.20 11.98
CA PRO A 43 0.57 -6.87 11.07
C PRO A 43 0.64 -8.39 11.19
N VAL A 44 -0.52 -9.04 11.35
CA VAL A 44 -0.66 -10.50 11.60
C VAL A 44 0.12 -11.34 10.59
N ASN A 45 0.10 -10.95 9.31
CA ASN A 45 0.82 -11.64 8.25
C ASN A 45 2.34 -11.53 8.38
N THR A 46 2.84 -10.39 8.87
CA THR A 46 4.28 -10.19 9.14
C THR A 46 4.71 -11.03 10.33
N ILE A 47 3.91 -11.11 11.39
CA ILE A 47 4.16 -12.00 12.54
C ILE A 47 4.29 -13.44 12.04
N LYS A 48 3.25 -13.97 11.41
CA LYS A 48 3.25 -15.35 10.87
C LYS A 48 4.46 -15.62 9.97
N ALA A 49 4.77 -14.70 9.05
CA ALA A 49 5.88 -14.86 8.12
C ALA A 49 7.27 -14.79 8.77
N TYR A 50 7.42 -14.02 9.85
CA TYR A 50 8.68 -13.85 10.57
C TYR A 50 8.90 -15.00 11.55
N SER A 51 7.88 -15.37 12.34
CA SER A 51 7.95 -16.44 13.33
C SER A 51 8.44 -17.75 12.71
N VAL A 52 7.92 -18.14 11.54
CA VAL A 52 8.36 -19.35 10.84
C VAL A 52 9.85 -19.32 10.48
N LYS A 53 10.39 -18.15 10.11
CA LYS A 53 11.80 -18.00 9.71
C LYS A 53 12.73 -17.89 10.92
N GLN A 54 12.28 -17.23 11.97
CA GLN A 54 12.99 -17.12 13.23
C GLN A 54 13.08 -18.48 13.93
N GLU A 55 12.02 -19.28 13.88
CA GLU A 55 12.03 -20.63 14.44
C GLU A 55 12.98 -21.55 13.67
N GLU A 56 12.94 -21.49 12.35
CA GLU A 56 13.88 -22.23 11.50
C GLU A 56 15.35 -21.86 11.79
N TRP A 57 15.65 -20.57 12.03
CA TRP A 57 16.97 -20.14 12.48
C TRP A 57 17.36 -20.75 13.83
N LYS A 58 16.46 -20.75 14.82
CA LYS A 58 16.74 -21.30 16.15
C LYS A 58 17.04 -22.79 16.10
N VAL A 59 16.24 -23.55 15.34
CA VAL A 59 16.44 -24.99 15.13
C VAL A 59 17.80 -25.23 14.49
N TRP A 60 18.10 -24.54 13.40
CA TRP A 60 19.39 -24.68 12.72
C TRP A 60 20.58 -24.32 13.61
N CYS A 61 20.51 -23.23 14.38
CA CYS A 61 21.58 -22.85 15.32
C CYS A 61 21.82 -23.92 16.40
N ARG A 62 20.76 -24.59 16.84
CA ARG A 62 20.84 -25.70 17.82
C ARG A 62 21.52 -26.92 17.20
N GLU A 63 21.17 -27.25 15.96
CA GLU A 63 21.77 -28.37 15.22
C GLU A 63 23.25 -28.14 14.89
N GLN A 64 23.65 -26.88 14.63
CA GLN A 64 25.05 -26.52 14.41
C GLN A 64 25.88 -26.47 15.71
N GLY A 65 25.25 -26.49 16.88
CA GLY A 65 25.94 -26.50 18.17
C GLY A 65 26.69 -25.21 18.51
N PHE A 66 26.21 -24.04 18.06
CA PHE A 66 26.86 -22.77 18.40
C PHE A 66 26.78 -22.48 19.91
N GLU A 67 27.91 -22.12 20.52
CA GLU A 67 28.02 -21.84 21.97
C GLU A 67 27.14 -20.66 22.42
N ASP A 68 27.04 -19.62 21.60
CA ASP A 68 26.17 -18.46 21.81
C ASP A 68 24.71 -18.71 21.35
N GLY A 69 24.37 -19.96 21.05
CA GLY A 69 23.06 -20.41 20.63
C GLY A 69 22.55 -19.68 19.38
N TYR A 70 21.33 -19.13 19.47
CA TYR A 70 20.68 -18.44 18.36
C TYR A 70 20.99 -16.92 18.31
N THR A 71 22.02 -16.47 19.03
CA THR A 71 22.50 -15.09 18.97
C THR A 71 22.89 -14.72 17.53
N VAL A 72 22.33 -13.62 17.04
CA VAL A 72 22.46 -13.22 15.63
C VAL A 72 23.72 -12.37 15.43
N SER A 73 24.50 -12.71 14.42
CA SER A 73 25.63 -11.92 13.90
C SER A 73 25.63 -11.93 12.37
N ASP A 74 26.30 -10.96 11.74
CA ASP A 74 26.43 -10.90 10.27
C ASP A 74 27.06 -12.18 9.69
N LYS A 75 28.11 -12.70 10.35
CA LYS A 75 28.79 -13.94 9.97
C LYS A 75 27.86 -15.16 10.03
N LYS A 76 27.16 -15.34 11.16
CA LYS A 76 26.26 -16.47 11.35
C LYS A 76 25.05 -16.38 10.41
N LEU A 77 24.52 -15.18 10.19
CA LEU A 77 23.42 -14.96 9.25
C LEU A 77 23.85 -15.26 7.81
N SER A 78 25.01 -14.76 7.39
CA SER A 78 25.61 -15.11 6.09
C SER A 78 25.75 -16.62 5.92
N PHE A 79 26.30 -17.31 6.92
CA PHE A 79 26.51 -18.76 6.90
C PHE A 79 25.18 -19.53 6.77
N PHE A 80 24.17 -19.19 7.58
CA PHE A 80 22.83 -19.76 7.47
C PHE A 80 22.20 -19.59 6.08
N LEU A 81 22.30 -18.38 5.53
CA LEU A 81 21.67 -18.09 4.24
C LEU A 81 22.33 -18.86 3.10
N MET A 82 23.65 -18.92 3.10
CA MET A 82 24.44 -19.57 2.05
C MET A 82 24.36 -21.10 2.14
N GLU A 83 24.61 -21.66 3.32
CA GLU A 83 24.80 -23.11 3.48
C GLU A 83 23.51 -23.87 3.73
N TYR A 84 22.49 -23.21 4.28
CA TYR A 84 21.23 -23.87 4.61
C TYR A 84 20.08 -23.38 3.72
N VAL A 85 19.74 -22.08 3.80
CA VAL A 85 18.53 -21.56 3.14
C VAL A 85 18.62 -21.65 1.62
N SER A 86 19.74 -21.25 1.02
CA SER A 86 19.93 -21.29 -0.43
C SER A 86 20.02 -22.71 -0.97
N LYS A 87 20.80 -23.59 -0.33
CA LYS A 87 20.95 -25.00 -0.75
C LYS A 87 19.64 -25.79 -0.65
N ARG A 88 18.85 -25.55 0.40
CA ARG A 88 17.54 -26.18 0.59
C ARG A 88 16.53 -25.77 -0.50
N GLY A 89 16.63 -24.54 -1.01
CA GLY A 89 15.67 -24.00 -1.97
C GLY A 89 14.26 -23.79 -1.37
N SER A 90 13.25 -23.77 -2.25
CA SER A 90 11.85 -23.56 -1.88
C SER A 90 11.27 -24.78 -1.16
N LYS A 91 10.55 -24.55 -0.05
CA LYS A 91 9.79 -25.59 0.65
C LYS A 91 8.55 -26.07 -0.12
N TYR A 92 8.02 -25.23 -1.01
CA TYR A 92 6.72 -25.46 -1.65
C TYR A 92 6.82 -25.64 -3.17
N ARG A 93 7.77 -24.97 -3.81
CA ARG A 93 7.92 -25.02 -5.26
C ARG A 93 8.96 -26.08 -5.64
N ARG A 94 8.58 -26.91 -6.60
CA ARG A 94 9.44 -27.92 -7.24
C ARG A 94 9.58 -27.61 -8.72
N ASN A 95 10.75 -27.93 -9.26
CA ASN A 95 10.98 -28.01 -10.70
C ASN A 95 10.30 -29.28 -11.24
N ASP A 96 10.22 -29.42 -12.57
CA ASP A 96 9.61 -30.57 -13.23
C ASP A 96 10.33 -31.90 -12.89
N ASP A 97 11.62 -31.83 -12.56
CA ASP A 97 12.45 -32.95 -12.09
C ASP A 97 12.25 -33.28 -10.58
N GLY A 98 11.33 -32.59 -9.90
CA GLY A 98 11.05 -32.77 -8.48
C GLY A 98 12.04 -32.09 -7.54
N THR A 99 13.08 -31.44 -8.04
CA THR A 99 14.07 -30.72 -7.19
C THR A 99 13.49 -29.41 -6.65
N PRO A 100 13.91 -28.94 -5.45
CA PRO A 100 13.48 -27.65 -4.91
C PRO A 100 13.88 -26.47 -5.81
N VAL A 101 12.92 -25.60 -6.13
CA VAL A 101 13.22 -24.37 -6.89
C VAL A 101 14.14 -23.48 -6.05
N ALA A 102 15.24 -22.99 -6.64
CA ALA A 102 16.16 -22.07 -5.98
C ALA A 102 15.44 -20.81 -5.46
N LEU A 103 15.86 -20.32 -4.28
CA LEU A 103 15.26 -19.12 -3.70
C LEU A 103 15.83 -17.85 -4.35
N GLY A 104 14.94 -17.00 -4.84
CA GLY A 104 15.31 -15.66 -5.32
C GLY A 104 15.68 -14.71 -4.18
N ARG A 105 16.37 -13.62 -4.53
CA ARG A 105 16.87 -12.59 -3.61
C ARG A 105 15.80 -12.08 -2.64
N GLU A 106 14.56 -11.85 -3.08
CA GLU A 106 13.49 -11.35 -2.23
C GLU A 106 13.09 -12.35 -1.13
N SER A 107 13.12 -13.64 -1.44
CA SER A 107 12.82 -14.70 -0.47
C SER A 107 13.91 -14.77 0.60
N ILE A 108 15.17 -14.64 0.19
CA ILE A 108 16.34 -14.60 1.08
C ILE A 108 16.34 -13.31 1.91
N LEU A 109 16.01 -12.18 1.30
CA LEU A 109 15.85 -10.90 2.00
C LEU A 109 14.73 -10.97 3.06
N ALA A 110 13.69 -11.77 2.86
CA ALA A 110 12.67 -11.99 3.87
C ALA A 110 13.22 -12.72 5.12
N TYR A 111 14.16 -13.66 4.96
CA TYR A 111 14.91 -14.23 6.09
C TYR A 111 15.79 -13.18 6.75
N VAL A 112 16.55 -12.40 5.97
CA VAL A 112 17.38 -11.32 6.51
C VAL A 112 16.55 -10.37 7.37
N LYS A 113 15.36 -9.95 6.89
CA LYS A 113 14.46 -9.06 7.63
C LYS A 113 13.95 -9.69 8.92
N ALA A 114 13.49 -10.94 8.87
CA ALA A 114 12.97 -11.64 10.04
C ALA A 114 14.05 -11.89 11.10
N ILE A 115 15.27 -12.22 10.69
CA ILE A 115 16.38 -12.49 11.61
C ILE A 115 17.00 -11.18 12.11
N SER A 116 17.05 -10.13 11.29
CA SER A 116 17.45 -8.79 11.75
C SER A 116 16.48 -8.24 12.79
N ASP A 117 15.18 -8.48 12.62
CA ASP A 117 14.17 -8.14 13.62
C ASP A 117 14.43 -8.85 14.96
N MET A 118 14.70 -10.15 14.93
CA MET A 118 15.10 -10.91 16.13
C MET A 118 16.42 -10.39 16.72
N CYS A 119 17.40 -10.00 15.90
CA CYS A 119 18.64 -9.37 16.37
C CYS A 119 18.36 -8.06 17.12
N ASN A 120 17.45 -7.23 16.61
CA ASN A 120 17.05 -5.99 17.28
C ASN A 120 16.36 -6.28 18.62
N THR A 121 15.49 -7.29 18.69
CA THR A 121 14.91 -7.75 19.96
C THR A 121 15.99 -8.24 20.92
N GLN A 122 16.96 -9.02 20.42
CA GLN A 122 18.06 -9.49 21.26
C GLN A 122 18.88 -8.31 21.82
N LYS A 123 19.21 -7.33 20.99
CA LYS A 123 19.93 -6.12 21.43
C LYS A 123 19.15 -5.32 22.47
N ALA A 124 17.85 -5.15 22.27
CA ALA A 124 16.99 -4.45 23.22
C ALA A 124 16.89 -5.16 24.58
N LEU A 125 17.02 -6.50 24.59
CA LEU A 125 17.11 -7.31 25.82
C LEU A 125 18.52 -7.36 26.44
N GLY A 126 19.54 -6.78 25.79
CA GLY A 126 20.89 -6.62 26.34
C GLY A 126 21.85 -7.82 26.20
N TRP A 127 21.40 -8.98 25.71
CA TRP A 127 22.24 -10.18 25.58
C TRP A 127 22.95 -10.36 24.22
N ASN A 128 22.67 -9.52 23.21
CA ASN A 128 23.39 -9.56 21.93
C ASN A 128 24.24 -8.30 21.75
N THR A 129 25.56 -8.49 21.84
CA THR A 129 26.57 -7.43 21.69
C THR A 129 27.13 -7.31 20.26
N ASN A 130 26.68 -8.15 19.33
CA ASN A 130 27.18 -8.16 17.96
C ASN A 130 26.75 -6.91 17.18
N GLY A 131 27.48 -6.64 16.09
CA GLY A 131 27.15 -5.60 15.11
C GLY A 131 25.78 -5.80 14.42
N VAL A 132 25.46 -4.99 13.43
CA VAL A 132 24.17 -5.13 12.70
C VAL A 132 24.07 -6.50 12.01
N ALA A 133 22.89 -7.14 12.07
CA ALA A 133 22.68 -8.44 11.43
C ALA A 133 22.86 -8.40 9.90
N ARG A 134 22.48 -7.29 9.26
CA ARG A 134 22.69 -7.04 7.83
C ARG A 134 23.98 -6.23 7.59
N GLY A 135 25.11 -6.85 7.91
CA GLY A 135 26.45 -6.30 7.71
C GLY A 135 26.99 -6.51 6.30
N PRO A 136 28.31 -6.31 6.10
CA PRO A 136 28.96 -6.43 4.80
C PRO A 136 28.81 -7.80 4.15
N LEU A 137 28.82 -8.91 4.92
CA LEU A 137 28.75 -10.26 4.36
C LEU A 137 27.37 -10.54 3.78
N VAL A 138 26.31 -10.26 4.55
CA VAL A 138 24.93 -10.46 4.08
C VAL A 138 24.63 -9.57 2.87
N ARG A 139 25.15 -8.33 2.81
CA ARG A 139 25.01 -7.48 1.61
C ARG A 139 25.71 -8.08 0.40
N THR A 140 26.98 -8.45 0.54
CA THR A 140 27.77 -9.07 -0.54
C THR A 140 27.10 -10.33 -1.07
N PHE A 141 26.55 -11.16 -0.18
CA PHE A 141 25.80 -12.36 -0.56
C PHE A 141 24.53 -12.04 -1.36
N LEU A 142 23.73 -11.07 -0.90
CA LEU A 142 22.52 -10.62 -1.62
C LEU A 142 22.83 -10.05 -3.02
N ASP A 143 23.95 -9.33 -3.16
CA ASP A 143 24.38 -8.76 -4.43
C ASP A 143 24.91 -9.84 -5.39
N THR A 144 25.59 -10.86 -4.86
CA THR A 144 26.06 -12.02 -5.63
C THR A 144 24.88 -12.81 -6.19
N LEU A 145 23.86 -13.07 -5.38
CA LEU A 145 22.63 -13.74 -5.82
C LEU A 145 21.92 -13.01 -6.96
N GLU A 146 21.92 -11.68 -6.95
CA GLU A 146 21.33 -10.90 -8.04
C GLU A 146 22.13 -11.07 -9.34
N LYS A 147 23.47 -11.03 -9.24
CA LYS A 147 24.37 -11.23 -10.40
C LYS A 147 24.25 -12.65 -10.97
N GLU A 148 24.22 -13.67 -10.12
CA GLU A 148 24.04 -15.07 -10.51
C GLU A 148 22.70 -15.29 -11.19
N LYS A 149 21.62 -14.72 -10.65
CA LYS A 149 20.30 -14.77 -11.28
C LYS A 149 20.33 -14.18 -12.69
N VAL A 150 20.93 -13.00 -12.88
CA VAL A 150 21.05 -12.38 -14.21
C VAL A 150 21.84 -13.27 -15.17
N LYS A 151 22.92 -13.90 -14.71
CA LYS A 151 23.71 -14.84 -15.51
C LYS A 151 22.90 -16.10 -15.86
N HIS A 152 22.20 -16.69 -14.91
CA HIS A 152 21.34 -17.85 -15.12
C HIS A 152 20.19 -17.56 -16.07
N SER A 153 19.48 -16.44 -15.90
CA SER A 153 18.42 -16.02 -16.82
C SER A 153 18.93 -15.89 -18.26
N ARG A 154 20.17 -15.40 -18.45
CA ARG A 154 20.80 -15.32 -19.78
C ARG A 154 21.14 -16.68 -20.36
N LEU A 155 21.68 -17.60 -19.56
CA LEU A 155 22.04 -18.96 -19.98
C LEU A 155 20.81 -19.80 -20.32
N ASN A 156 19.71 -19.60 -19.59
CA ASN A 156 18.47 -20.34 -19.75
C ASN A 156 17.52 -19.73 -20.79
N TYR A 157 17.98 -18.75 -21.58
CA TYR A 157 17.17 -18.06 -22.59
C TYR A 157 15.83 -17.52 -22.06
N GLU A 158 15.79 -17.10 -20.79
CA GLU A 158 14.59 -16.51 -20.23
C GLU A 158 14.19 -15.27 -21.03
N ASP A 159 12.89 -15.10 -21.23
CA ASP A 159 12.32 -13.98 -21.98
C ASP A 159 12.83 -12.63 -21.43
N ARG A 160 13.67 -11.99 -22.24
CA ARG A 160 14.34 -10.73 -21.92
C ARG A 160 13.40 -9.53 -21.98
N GLY A 161 12.20 -9.68 -22.55
CA GLY A 161 11.15 -8.67 -22.53
C GLY A 161 10.52 -8.53 -21.14
N LYS A 162 10.57 -9.56 -20.29
CA LYS A 162 9.99 -9.52 -18.94
C LYS A 162 10.63 -8.43 -18.08
N ASN A 163 9.78 -7.73 -17.33
CA ASN A 163 10.13 -6.59 -16.48
C ASN A 163 10.77 -5.39 -17.22
N THR A 164 10.77 -5.38 -18.56
CA THR A 164 11.27 -4.23 -19.34
C THR A 164 10.15 -3.23 -19.67
N LEU A 165 10.46 -2.23 -20.48
CA LEU A 165 9.48 -1.28 -21.04
C LEU A 165 8.41 -1.97 -21.90
N ASN A 166 8.73 -3.12 -22.48
CA ASN A 166 7.82 -3.88 -23.35
C ASN A 166 6.90 -4.85 -22.57
N ASP A 167 7.00 -4.90 -21.23
CA ASP A 167 6.18 -5.77 -20.37
C ASP A 167 5.04 -4.99 -19.72
N GLY A 168 3.83 -5.17 -20.28
CA GLY A 168 2.58 -4.55 -19.86
C GLY A 168 1.69 -4.23 -21.05
N TYR A 169 1.01 -3.08 -21.01
CA TYR A 169 0.09 -2.64 -22.05
C TYR A 169 0.36 -1.19 -22.46
N SER A 170 0.01 -0.85 -23.70
CA SER A 170 0.07 0.48 -24.29
C SER A 170 -1.16 1.33 -23.95
N LYS A 171 -1.12 2.63 -24.31
CA LYS A 171 -2.30 3.52 -24.17
C LYS A 171 -3.50 3.03 -24.97
N GLU A 172 -3.28 2.42 -26.14
CA GLU A 172 -4.36 1.87 -26.98
C GLU A 172 -4.93 0.57 -26.41
N GLU A 173 -4.10 -0.27 -25.83
CA GLU A 173 -4.57 -1.49 -25.16
C GLU A 173 -5.32 -1.19 -23.86
N LEU A 174 -4.99 -0.10 -23.16
CA LEU A 174 -5.72 0.35 -21.97
C LEU A 174 -7.21 0.58 -22.26
N LYS A 175 -7.55 1.09 -23.46
CA LYS A 175 -8.96 1.27 -23.90
C LYS A 175 -9.75 -0.04 -23.92
N LYS A 176 -9.05 -1.17 -24.07
CA LYS A 176 -9.65 -2.52 -24.12
C LYS A 176 -9.76 -3.17 -22.75
N ILE A 177 -9.22 -2.55 -21.68
CA ILE A 177 -9.24 -3.08 -20.32
C ILE A 177 -10.38 -2.40 -19.54
N MET A 178 -11.27 -3.21 -18.98
CA MET A 178 -12.37 -2.72 -18.15
C MET A 178 -11.86 -2.30 -16.77
N PHE A 179 -12.21 -1.08 -16.32
CA PHE A 179 -11.92 -0.46 -15.02
C PHE A 179 -10.49 0.10 -14.77
N PRO A 180 -10.20 1.32 -15.26
CA PRO A 180 -8.90 1.98 -15.12
C PRO A 180 -8.65 2.61 -13.74
N LEU A 181 -9.49 2.38 -12.72
CA LEU A 181 -9.33 3.04 -11.41
C LEU A 181 -7.96 2.72 -10.77
N SER A 182 -7.55 1.44 -10.77
CA SER A 182 -6.22 1.06 -10.26
C SER A 182 -5.07 1.65 -11.09
N HIS A 183 -5.28 1.86 -12.39
CA HIS A 183 -4.31 2.51 -13.28
C HIS A 183 -4.20 4.00 -12.94
N ALA A 184 -5.32 4.72 -12.92
CA ALA A 184 -5.38 6.15 -12.66
C ALA A 184 -4.85 6.54 -11.27
N MET A 185 -5.08 5.69 -10.25
CA MET A 185 -4.64 5.95 -8.87
C MET A 185 -3.31 5.27 -8.50
N LEU A 186 -2.68 4.50 -9.40
CA LEU A 186 -1.50 3.64 -9.11
C LEU A 186 -1.72 2.65 -7.95
N CYS A 187 -2.97 2.24 -7.73
CA CYS A 187 -3.32 1.33 -6.65
C CYS A 187 -2.83 -0.09 -6.94
N ARG A 188 -2.39 -0.78 -5.88
CA ARG A 188 -2.17 -2.23 -5.96
C ARG A 188 -3.53 -2.91 -5.92
N SER A 189 -3.67 -4.05 -6.58
CA SER A 189 -4.90 -4.87 -6.56
C SER A 189 -5.51 -4.99 -5.16
N GLN A 190 -4.72 -5.41 -4.16
CA GLN A 190 -5.24 -5.58 -2.79
C GLN A 190 -5.80 -4.29 -2.18
N THR A 191 -5.17 -3.14 -2.44
CA THR A 191 -5.66 -1.83 -1.96
C THR A 191 -6.94 -1.43 -2.66
N THR A 192 -7.03 -1.66 -3.97
CA THR A 192 -8.28 -1.39 -4.71
C THR A 192 -9.42 -2.28 -4.22
N LEU A 193 -9.15 -3.56 -3.94
CA LEU A 193 -10.16 -4.50 -3.47
C LEU A 193 -10.68 -4.19 -2.07
N SER A 194 -9.85 -3.61 -1.20
CA SER A 194 -10.22 -3.25 0.17
C SER A 194 -10.81 -1.84 0.29
N MET A 195 -11.04 -1.14 -0.83
CA MET A 195 -11.55 0.23 -0.82
C MET A 195 -13.02 0.24 -0.44
N GLU A 196 -13.38 1.07 0.53
CA GLU A 196 -14.73 1.25 1.03
C GLU A 196 -15.35 2.55 0.50
N PHE A 197 -16.68 2.67 0.52
CA PHE A 197 -17.34 3.92 0.15
C PHE A 197 -16.91 5.08 1.04
N ALA A 198 -16.70 4.81 2.33
CA ALA A 198 -16.24 5.82 3.30
C ALA A 198 -14.82 6.35 2.99
N ASP A 199 -14.03 5.64 2.19
CA ASP A 199 -12.72 6.11 1.76
C ASP A 199 -12.79 7.11 0.60
N LEU A 200 -13.91 7.19 -0.10
CA LEU A 200 -14.05 7.93 -1.36
C LEU A 200 -14.71 9.30 -1.18
N PHE A 201 -14.10 10.32 -1.77
CA PHE A 201 -14.66 11.67 -1.82
C PHE A 201 -14.24 12.42 -3.08
N SER A 202 -14.93 13.51 -3.38
CA SER A 202 -14.55 14.45 -4.43
C SER A 202 -13.84 15.66 -3.84
N LEU A 203 -12.79 16.13 -4.50
CA LEU A 203 -12.07 17.35 -4.14
C LEU A 203 -11.93 18.24 -5.37
N GLU A 204 -12.28 19.52 -5.25
CA GLU A 204 -11.98 20.50 -6.28
C GLU A 204 -10.49 20.82 -6.30
N VAL A 205 -9.89 20.75 -7.49
CA VAL A 205 -8.52 21.17 -7.75
C VAL A 205 -8.58 22.56 -8.37
N GLU A 206 -8.29 23.56 -7.54
CA GLU A 206 -8.35 24.97 -7.93
C GLU A 206 -7.31 25.32 -9.00
N ASN A 207 -7.55 26.40 -9.75
CA ASN A 207 -6.60 27.02 -10.68
C ASN A 207 -6.15 26.10 -11.85
N GLN A 208 -7.00 25.18 -12.29
CA GLN A 208 -6.63 24.22 -13.36
C GLN A 208 -7.20 24.56 -14.75
N GLY A 209 -8.07 25.56 -14.87
CA GLY A 209 -8.69 25.96 -16.13
C GLY A 209 -10.03 26.67 -15.90
N LEU A 210 -10.76 26.91 -16.98
CA LEU A 210 -12.10 27.50 -16.94
C LEU A 210 -13.17 26.60 -16.32
N PRO A 211 -13.28 25.30 -16.67
CA PRO A 211 -14.23 24.41 -16.01
C PRO A 211 -13.70 23.92 -14.66
N GLU A 212 -14.61 23.67 -13.73
CA GLU A 212 -14.33 23.00 -12.45
C GLU A 212 -13.54 21.70 -12.67
N CYS A 213 -12.40 21.59 -12.01
CA CYS A 213 -11.54 20.41 -12.04
C CYS A 213 -11.77 19.59 -10.78
N ILE A 214 -12.69 18.63 -10.84
CA ILE A 214 -13.02 17.80 -9.68
C ILE A 214 -12.24 16.49 -9.75
N ALA A 215 -11.44 16.22 -8.73
CA ALA A 215 -10.72 14.97 -8.52
C ALA A 215 -11.57 13.98 -7.73
N LEU A 216 -11.52 12.72 -8.15
CA LEU A 216 -11.89 11.58 -7.30
C LEU A 216 -10.70 11.25 -6.42
N VAL A 217 -10.89 11.24 -5.11
CA VAL A 217 -9.88 10.93 -4.12
C VAL A 217 -10.32 9.71 -3.30
N ALA A 218 -9.37 8.82 -3.04
CA ALA A 218 -9.51 7.68 -2.16
C ALA A 218 -8.49 7.77 -1.03
N THR A 219 -8.96 7.76 0.20
CA THR A 219 -8.13 7.64 1.40
C THR A 219 -7.58 6.22 1.50
N ILE A 220 -6.28 6.08 1.73
CA ILE A 220 -5.59 4.79 1.88
C ILE A 220 -4.92 4.79 3.25
N ALA A 221 -5.70 4.47 4.28
CA ALA A 221 -5.19 4.36 5.65
C ALA A 221 -4.48 3.02 5.90
N HIS A 222 -4.85 1.96 5.16
CA HIS A 222 -4.34 0.60 5.37
C HIS A 222 -3.71 0.04 4.10
N GLY A 223 -2.39 -0.20 4.15
CA GLY A 223 -1.65 -0.82 3.05
C GLY A 223 -0.42 -1.55 3.55
N LYS A 224 0.00 -2.61 2.85
CA LYS A 224 1.20 -3.41 3.20
C LYS A 224 2.47 -2.57 3.40
N THR A 225 2.55 -1.40 2.77
CA THR A 225 3.71 -0.49 2.84
C THR A 225 3.53 0.67 3.82
N ASN A 226 2.32 0.90 4.34
CA ASN A 226 2.05 1.98 5.27
C ASN A 226 2.31 1.52 6.72
N GLN A 227 3.60 1.42 7.07
CA GLN A 227 4.03 0.93 8.39
C GLN A 227 3.70 1.88 9.54
N HIS A 228 3.36 3.14 9.24
CA HIS A 228 3.19 4.22 10.23
C HIS A 228 1.75 4.72 10.33
N GLY A 229 0.79 4.06 9.65
CA GLY A 229 -0.61 4.49 9.64
C GLY A 229 -0.82 5.89 9.04
N LYS A 230 0.08 6.36 8.18
CA LYS A 230 -0.04 7.65 7.51
C LYS A 230 -1.23 7.63 6.56
N ILE A 231 -2.05 8.66 6.54
CA ILE A 231 -3.09 8.77 5.53
C ILE A 231 -2.42 9.04 4.18
N GLU A 232 -2.51 8.08 3.27
CA GLU A 232 -2.09 8.26 1.88
C GLU A 232 -3.32 8.51 1.00
N TYR A 233 -3.15 9.19 -0.14
CA TYR A 233 -4.23 9.44 -1.08
C TYR A 233 -3.96 8.77 -2.44
N GLY A 234 -4.98 8.08 -2.95
CA GLY A 234 -5.11 7.76 -4.37
C GLY A 234 -6.00 8.83 -5.01
N SER A 235 -5.61 9.35 -6.17
CA SER A 235 -6.39 10.40 -6.83
C SER A 235 -6.46 10.18 -8.33
N SER A 236 -7.54 10.65 -8.96
CA SER A 236 -7.71 10.62 -10.41
C SER A 236 -8.57 11.79 -10.88
N LEU A 237 -8.35 12.23 -12.13
CA LEU A 237 -9.19 13.21 -12.82
C LEU A 237 -10.03 12.52 -13.89
N ARG A 238 -11.08 13.20 -14.37
CA ARG A 238 -11.84 12.71 -15.51
C ARG A 238 -10.94 12.72 -16.74
N HIS A 239 -10.79 11.55 -17.36
CA HIS A 239 -9.92 11.37 -18.51
C HIS A 239 -10.48 12.09 -19.76
N ARG A 240 -9.66 12.66 -20.64
CA ARG A 240 -10.09 13.31 -21.89
C ARG A 240 -10.92 12.37 -22.78
N ASP A 241 -10.43 11.16 -22.97
CA ASP A 241 -11.16 10.04 -23.58
C ASP A 241 -12.14 9.38 -22.59
N VAL A 242 -13.39 9.19 -23.02
CA VAL A 242 -14.48 8.63 -22.20
C VAL A 242 -14.34 7.13 -21.93
N GLU A 243 -13.66 6.39 -22.80
CA GLU A 243 -13.54 4.94 -22.72
C GLU A 243 -12.61 4.50 -21.58
N VAL A 244 -11.57 5.31 -21.31
CA VAL A 244 -10.57 5.07 -20.26
C VAL A 244 -10.75 5.97 -19.03
N CYS A 245 -11.89 6.66 -18.92
CA CYS A 245 -12.19 7.52 -17.78
C CYS A 245 -12.52 6.70 -16.52
N SER A 246 -11.62 6.70 -15.53
CA SER A 246 -11.82 6.00 -14.26
C SER A 246 -13.05 6.48 -13.50
N ILE A 247 -13.27 7.80 -13.45
CA ILE A 247 -14.43 8.41 -12.79
C ILE A 247 -15.72 8.03 -13.52
N GLY A 248 -15.70 8.03 -14.86
CA GLY A 248 -16.84 7.60 -15.67
C GLY A 248 -17.14 6.11 -15.52
N ALA A 249 -16.10 5.25 -15.45
CA ALA A 249 -16.25 3.82 -15.20
C ALA A 249 -16.83 3.55 -13.80
N LEU A 250 -16.36 4.28 -12.78
CA LEU A 250 -16.92 4.19 -11.43
C LEU A 250 -18.39 4.62 -11.40
N ALA A 251 -18.74 5.73 -12.06
CA ALA A 251 -20.12 6.20 -12.15
C ALA A 251 -21.05 5.14 -12.80
N LEU A 252 -20.64 4.54 -13.92
CA LEU A 252 -21.42 3.47 -14.58
C LEU A 252 -21.58 2.25 -13.69
N TYR A 253 -20.53 1.88 -12.96
CA TYR A 253 -20.55 0.71 -12.10
C TYR A 253 -21.44 0.90 -10.88
N LEU A 254 -21.37 2.05 -10.20
CA LEU A 254 -22.30 2.36 -9.10
C LEU A 254 -23.73 2.52 -9.60
N PHE A 255 -23.92 3.05 -10.81
CA PHE A 255 -25.22 3.07 -11.47
C PHE A 255 -25.76 1.65 -11.68
N SER A 256 -24.94 0.73 -12.17
CA SER A 256 -25.29 -0.70 -12.29
C SER A 256 -25.74 -1.29 -10.97
N ARG A 257 -24.98 -1.08 -9.89
CA ARG A 257 -25.31 -1.60 -8.56
C ARG A 257 -26.67 -1.11 -8.07
N PHE A 258 -26.88 0.20 -8.04
CA PHE A 258 -28.06 0.77 -7.41
C PHE A 258 -29.31 0.76 -8.30
N HIS A 259 -29.18 0.78 -9.63
CA HIS A 259 -30.33 0.90 -10.54
C HIS A 259 -30.66 -0.38 -11.30
N PHE A 260 -29.68 -1.22 -11.62
CA PHE A 260 -29.91 -2.46 -12.38
C PHE A 260 -29.91 -3.70 -11.49
N GLU A 261 -28.95 -3.79 -10.57
CA GLU A 261 -28.89 -4.88 -9.60
C GLU A 261 -29.84 -4.67 -8.40
N ASN A 262 -30.49 -3.50 -8.32
CA ASN A 262 -31.37 -3.08 -7.23
C ASN A 262 -30.72 -3.26 -5.84
N GLU A 263 -29.42 -3.00 -5.76
CA GLU A 263 -28.73 -2.94 -4.47
C GLU A 263 -29.27 -1.76 -3.66
N GLU A 264 -29.60 -2.00 -2.39
CA GLU A 264 -30.07 -0.95 -1.49
C GLU A 264 -29.05 0.18 -1.37
N PHE A 265 -29.54 1.42 -1.38
CA PHE A 265 -28.71 2.59 -1.18
C PHE A 265 -28.14 2.59 0.25
N PRO A 266 -26.89 3.07 0.47
CA PRO A 266 -26.29 3.04 1.80
C PRO A 266 -27.12 3.80 2.85
N ASP A 267 -27.22 3.21 4.03
CA ASP A 267 -27.85 3.82 5.20
C ASP A 267 -26.82 4.63 6.00
N PHE A 268 -27.01 5.95 6.06
CA PHE A 268 -26.10 6.87 6.72
C PHE A 268 -26.48 7.19 8.17
N GLU A 269 -27.54 6.60 8.75
CA GLU A 269 -27.95 6.88 10.13
C GLU A 269 -26.83 6.63 11.14
N LYS A 270 -26.10 5.53 10.97
CA LYS A 270 -24.94 5.16 11.77
C LYS A 270 -23.79 4.73 10.87
N ARG A 271 -22.56 5.08 11.25
CA ARG A 271 -21.35 4.71 10.51
C ARG A 271 -21.24 3.18 10.33
N GLU A 272 -21.68 2.41 11.31
CA GLU A 272 -21.68 0.93 11.29
C GLU A 272 -22.52 0.33 10.15
N ASN A 273 -23.54 1.06 9.68
CA ASN A 273 -24.48 0.58 8.66
C ASN A 273 -23.86 0.63 7.26
N TRP A 274 -22.89 1.51 7.02
CA TRP A 274 -22.36 1.74 5.66
C TRP A 274 -20.84 1.75 5.52
N TYR A 275 -20.05 1.95 6.58
CA TYR A 275 -18.58 2.07 6.46
C TYR A 275 -17.93 0.84 5.81
N LYS A 276 -18.48 -0.36 6.08
CA LYS A 276 -17.98 -1.61 5.51
C LYS A 276 -18.40 -1.85 4.06
N ALA A 277 -19.20 -0.95 3.47
CA ALA A 277 -19.67 -1.09 2.10
C ALA A 277 -18.47 -0.91 1.15
N VAL A 278 -18.11 -1.98 0.46
CA VAL A 278 -16.94 -2.01 -0.42
C VAL A 278 -17.28 -1.42 -1.78
N VAL A 279 -16.29 -0.78 -2.40
CA VAL A 279 -16.39 -0.31 -3.79
C VAL A 279 -16.54 -1.51 -4.72
N PHE A 280 -15.63 -2.49 -4.66
CA PHE A 280 -15.66 -3.66 -5.55
C PHE A 280 -16.22 -4.88 -4.80
N LYS A 281 -17.55 -5.04 -4.84
CA LYS A 281 -18.24 -6.13 -4.16
C LYS A 281 -18.08 -7.47 -4.88
N GLY A 282 -18.13 -8.54 -4.09
CA GLY A 282 -18.44 -9.89 -4.55
C GLY A 282 -19.93 -10.15 -4.33
N ASP A 283 -20.24 -11.18 -3.55
CA ASP A 283 -21.61 -11.65 -3.35
C ASP A 283 -22.49 -10.70 -2.50
N SER A 284 -21.89 -9.78 -1.75
CA SER A 284 -22.63 -8.81 -0.93
C SER A 284 -21.96 -7.43 -0.93
N PRO A 285 -22.70 -6.34 -0.65
CA PRO A 285 -22.17 -4.97 -0.60
C PRO A 285 -21.02 -4.78 0.39
N PHE A 286 -20.93 -5.64 1.42
CA PHE A 286 -19.95 -5.57 2.50
C PHE A 286 -18.79 -6.55 2.34
N LYS A 287 -18.72 -7.28 1.22
CA LYS A 287 -17.70 -8.31 0.98
C LYS A 287 -16.98 -8.03 -0.33
N ALA A 288 -15.71 -7.68 -0.24
CA ALA A 288 -14.86 -7.47 -1.40
C ALA A 288 -14.75 -8.71 -2.29
N ILE A 289 -14.66 -8.50 -3.61
CA ILE A 289 -14.28 -9.57 -4.54
C ILE A 289 -12.93 -10.16 -4.15
N GLN A 290 -12.83 -11.49 -4.23
CA GLN A 290 -11.63 -12.22 -3.84
C GLN A 290 -10.45 -11.91 -4.77
N TYR A 291 -9.24 -11.79 -4.21
CA TYR A 291 -8.02 -11.54 -4.99
C TYR A 291 -7.81 -12.57 -6.11
N LYS A 292 -8.10 -13.85 -5.84
CA LYS A 292 -8.00 -14.93 -6.85
C LYS A 292 -8.98 -14.73 -8.00
N ALA A 293 -10.21 -14.30 -7.70
CA ALA A 293 -11.23 -14.03 -8.71
C ALA A 293 -10.80 -12.85 -9.60
N GLN A 294 -10.39 -11.72 -8.98
CA GLN A 294 -9.85 -10.58 -9.71
C GLN A 294 -8.66 -10.99 -10.60
N HIS A 295 -7.69 -11.73 -10.04
CA HIS A 295 -6.53 -12.19 -10.81
C HIS A 295 -6.94 -13.01 -12.03
N SER A 296 -7.89 -13.94 -11.87
CA SER A 296 -8.41 -14.74 -13.00
C SER A 296 -9.02 -13.84 -14.08
N THR A 297 -9.88 -12.89 -13.69
CA THR A 297 -10.47 -11.93 -14.63
C THR A 297 -9.41 -11.14 -15.39
N TYR A 298 -8.35 -10.66 -14.71
CA TYR A 298 -7.26 -9.95 -15.37
C TYR A 298 -6.52 -10.84 -16.39
N VAL A 299 -6.23 -12.09 -16.04
CA VAL A 299 -5.60 -13.05 -16.97
C VAL A 299 -6.48 -13.26 -18.20
N ASP A 300 -7.78 -13.48 -18.00
CA ASP A 300 -8.72 -13.72 -19.09
C ASP A 300 -8.87 -12.51 -20.00
N VAL A 301 -9.01 -11.30 -19.41
CA VAL A 301 -9.09 -10.05 -20.17
C VAL A 301 -7.81 -9.82 -20.96
N PHE A 302 -6.64 -9.89 -20.32
CA PHE A 302 -5.36 -9.67 -20.99
C PHE A 302 -5.14 -10.65 -22.13
N LYS A 303 -5.47 -11.93 -21.92
CA LYS A 303 -5.41 -12.95 -22.98
C LYS A 303 -6.36 -12.62 -24.13
N LYS A 304 -7.60 -12.21 -23.86
CA LYS A 304 -8.59 -11.87 -24.90
C LYS A 304 -8.18 -10.66 -25.72
N VAL A 305 -7.53 -9.66 -25.10
CA VAL A 305 -7.13 -8.42 -25.79
C VAL A 305 -5.70 -8.46 -26.35
N GLY A 306 -4.98 -9.58 -26.17
CA GLY A 306 -3.62 -9.76 -26.66
C GLY A 306 -2.53 -9.08 -25.83
N ILE A 307 -2.82 -8.68 -24.59
CA ILE A 307 -1.85 -8.07 -23.68
C ILE A 307 -0.96 -9.16 -23.08
N HIS A 308 0.36 -8.99 -23.26
CA HIS A 308 1.37 -9.85 -22.67
C HIS A 308 2.03 -9.16 -21.48
N THR A 309 1.87 -9.73 -20.28
CA THR A 309 2.59 -9.24 -19.10
C THR A 309 3.05 -10.34 -18.17
N SER A 310 4.25 -10.16 -17.61
CA SER A 310 4.80 -11.05 -16.58
C SER A 310 4.25 -10.73 -15.18
N LYS A 311 3.55 -9.61 -15.00
CA LYS A 311 3.12 -9.07 -13.70
C LYS A 311 1.67 -8.58 -13.73
N VAL A 312 0.73 -9.49 -14.01
CA VAL A 312 -0.72 -9.24 -14.19
C VAL A 312 -1.30 -8.21 -13.21
N THR A 313 -1.24 -8.46 -11.89
CA THR A 313 -1.85 -7.58 -10.88
C THR A 313 -1.04 -6.33 -10.54
N HIS A 314 0.17 -6.18 -11.10
CA HIS A 314 1.03 -5.00 -10.92
C HIS A 314 1.16 -4.18 -12.20
N ALA A 315 0.66 -4.67 -13.33
CA ALA A 315 0.74 -4.03 -14.64
C ALA A 315 0.22 -2.60 -14.57
N ASN A 316 -0.98 -2.40 -14.01
CA ASN A 316 -1.62 -1.09 -13.90
C ASN A 316 -0.71 -0.03 -13.28
N ARG A 317 -0.12 -0.35 -12.13
CA ARG A 317 0.75 0.57 -11.38
C ARG A 317 2.07 0.85 -12.09
N LYS A 318 2.69 -0.19 -12.67
CA LYS A 318 3.97 -0.06 -13.40
C LYS A 318 3.78 0.78 -14.65
N ILE A 319 2.72 0.50 -15.42
CA ILE A 319 2.46 1.14 -16.70
C ILE A 319 2.01 2.58 -16.53
N ALA A 320 1.13 2.88 -15.56
CA ALA A 320 0.76 4.25 -15.23
C ALA A 320 2.00 5.12 -14.92
N LEU A 321 2.93 4.60 -14.11
CA LEU A 321 4.17 5.32 -13.80
C LEU A 321 5.03 5.56 -15.05
N ASN A 322 5.18 4.55 -15.91
CA ASN A 322 5.96 4.69 -17.15
C ASN A 322 5.33 5.74 -18.09
N MET A 323 4.00 5.80 -18.18
CA MET A 323 3.30 6.80 -18.99
C MET A 323 3.55 8.22 -18.47
N ILE A 324 3.48 8.42 -17.14
CA ILE A 324 3.80 9.71 -16.52
C ILE A 324 5.26 10.12 -16.80
N ALA A 325 6.19 9.17 -16.68
CA ALA A 325 7.61 9.42 -16.91
C ALA A 325 7.91 9.78 -18.38
N GLN A 326 7.21 9.16 -19.34
CA GLN A 326 7.33 9.49 -20.77
C GLN A 326 6.81 10.90 -21.11
N GLU A 327 5.94 11.46 -20.29
CA GLU A 327 5.43 12.83 -20.43
C GLU A 327 6.27 13.88 -19.70
N ASN A 328 7.47 13.50 -19.23
CA ASN A 328 8.42 14.37 -18.53
C ASN A 328 7.86 15.04 -17.26
N VAL A 329 6.86 14.44 -16.62
CA VAL A 329 6.37 14.88 -15.31
C VAL A 329 7.47 14.71 -14.26
N SER A 330 7.60 15.68 -13.36
CA SER A 330 8.70 15.73 -12.38
C SER A 330 8.80 14.48 -11.50
N GLY A 331 10.02 14.15 -11.07
CA GLY A 331 10.27 13.01 -10.19
C GLY A 331 9.54 13.11 -8.84
N ASP A 332 9.28 14.34 -8.36
CA ASP A 332 8.48 14.57 -7.15
C ASP A 332 7.01 14.17 -7.34
N GLN A 333 6.39 14.59 -8.45
CA GLN A 333 5.03 14.20 -8.80
C GLN A 333 4.90 12.68 -8.99
N GLN A 334 5.90 12.04 -9.62
CA GLN A 334 5.99 10.58 -9.73
C GLN A 334 6.08 9.89 -8.36
N ARG A 335 6.86 10.44 -7.41
CA ARG A 335 6.94 9.93 -6.04
C ARG A 335 5.64 10.14 -5.25
N MET A 336 4.99 11.29 -5.42
CA MET A 336 3.72 11.61 -4.77
C MET A 336 2.60 10.68 -5.24
N VAL A 337 2.38 10.56 -6.56
CA VAL A 337 1.33 9.68 -7.12
C VAL A 337 1.62 8.19 -6.83
N GLY A 338 2.90 7.82 -6.78
CA GLY A 338 3.34 6.50 -6.37
C GLY A 338 3.22 6.23 -4.86
N ARG A 339 2.97 7.26 -4.04
CA ARG A 339 3.00 7.18 -2.56
C ARG A 339 4.32 6.61 -2.05
N TRP A 340 5.44 7.13 -2.57
CA TRP A 340 6.80 6.73 -2.20
C TRP A 340 7.55 7.79 -1.39
N GLY A 341 6.90 8.93 -1.12
CA GLY A 341 7.45 9.95 -0.23
C GLY A 341 7.56 9.42 1.21
N THR A 342 8.77 9.34 1.74
CA THR A 342 9.03 9.00 3.16
C THR A 342 9.11 10.23 4.06
N ASP A 343 9.07 11.44 3.49
CA ASP A 343 9.25 12.70 4.19
C ASP A 343 8.18 12.89 5.28
N ARG A 344 8.59 13.43 6.44
CA ARG A 344 7.70 13.81 7.54
C ARG A 344 6.81 14.98 7.14
N MET A 345 7.29 15.90 6.29
CA MET A 345 6.50 17.05 5.81
C MET A 345 5.29 16.61 4.98
N VAL A 346 5.51 15.71 4.02
CA VAL A 346 4.45 15.16 3.16
C VAL A 346 3.45 14.32 3.96
N GLY A 347 3.90 13.60 4.98
CA GLY A 347 3.05 12.74 5.80
C GLY A 347 2.16 13.45 6.81
N CYS A 348 2.46 14.72 7.16
CA CYS A 348 1.78 15.43 8.26
C CYS A 348 1.19 16.80 7.88
N TYR A 349 1.69 17.48 6.83
CA TYR A 349 1.35 18.89 6.60
C TYR A 349 0.92 19.23 5.16
N VAL A 350 1.19 18.37 4.19
CA VAL A 350 0.91 18.66 2.78
C VAL A 350 -0.16 17.73 2.23
N SER A 351 -1.40 18.21 2.23
CA SER A 351 -2.56 17.56 1.60
C SER A 351 -2.64 17.82 0.09
N SER A 352 -1.52 18.11 -0.58
CA SER A 352 -1.53 18.45 -2.00
C SER A 352 -1.58 17.19 -2.86
N LEU A 353 -2.52 17.19 -3.81
CA LEU A 353 -2.63 16.13 -4.80
C LEU A 353 -1.53 16.26 -5.87
N PRO A 354 -1.07 15.15 -6.47
CA PRO A 354 -0.09 15.19 -7.55
C PRO A 354 -0.73 15.61 -8.89
N VAL A 355 -1.11 16.88 -9.00
CA VAL A 355 -1.94 17.41 -10.09
C VAL A 355 -1.33 17.18 -11.48
N GLU A 356 -0.02 17.35 -11.64
CA GLU A 356 0.68 17.14 -12.93
C GLU A 356 0.59 15.67 -13.37
N ALA A 357 0.86 14.74 -12.44
CA ALA A 357 0.75 13.31 -12.72
C ALA A 357 -0.71 12.90 -12.97
N MET A 358 -1.66 13.49 -12.25
CA MET A 358 -3.09 13.24 -12.45
C MET A 358 -3.57 13.72 -13.82
N LYS A 359 -3.12 14.89 -14.29
CA LYS A 359 -3.42 15.41 -15.63
C LYS A 359 -2.85 14.51 -16.72
N SER A 360 -1.59 14.11 -16.57
CA SER A 360 -0.91 13.16 -17.48
C SER A 360 -1.70 11.86 -17.63
N LEU A 361 -2.07 11.22 -16.50
CA LEU A 361 -2.88 9.99 -16.51
C LEU A 361 -4.31 10.18 -16.99
N ALA A 362 -4.83 11.40 -16.95
CA ALA A 362 -6.14 11.75 -17.50
C ALA A 362 -6.06 12.14 -18.99
N GLY A 363 -4.92 11.97 -19.66
CA GLY A 363 -4.76 12.25 -21.09
C GLY A 363 -4.65 13.74 -21.42
N PHE A 364 -4.28 14.57 -20.44
CA PHE A 364 -3.90 15.96 -20.63
C PHE A 364 -2.37 16.10 -20.62
N ASN A 365 -1.85 17.21 -21.10
CA ASN A 365 -0.43 17.51 -20.94
C ASN A 365 -0.12 17.59 -19.43
N GLY A 366 0.85 16.83 -18.93
CA GLY A 366 1.23 16.82 -17.51
C GLY A 366 2.03 18.04 -17.05
N GLN A 367 2.32 19.02 -17.91
CA GLN A 367 3.12 20.19 -17.56
C GLN A 367 2.39 21.19 -16.65
N GLN A 368 3.16 21.91 -15.83
CA GLN A 368 2.73 22.80 -14.74
C GLN A 368 1.74 23.92 -15.15
N HIS A 369 1.64 24.25 -16.45
CA HIS A 369 0.75 25.30 -16.98
C HIS A 369 -0.24 24.80 -18.04
N SER A 370 -0.41 23.49 -18.14
CA SER A 370 -1.42 22.91 -19.02
C SER A 370 -2.82 23.19 -18.48
N ASN A 371 -3.73 23.67 -19.33
CA ASN A 371 -5.12 23.83 -18.93
C ASN A 371 -5.84 22.47 -18.96
N TYR A 372 -6.61 22.20 -17.91
CA TYR A 372 -7.60 21.14 -17.87
C TYR A 372 -8.88 21.65 -18.51
N PHE A 373 -9.27 21.03 -19.63
CA PHE A 373 -10.50 21.36 -20.33
C PHE A 373 -11.19 20.13 -20.88
N LEU A 374 -12.43 19.90 -20.43
CA LEU A 374 -13.28 18.81 -20.92
C LEU A 374 -14.48 19.40 -21.67
N PRO A 375 -14.54 19.25 -23.02
CA PRO A 375 -15.66 19.78 -23.81
C PRO A 375 -17.03 19.31 -23.30
N ARG A 376 -17.16 18.01 -23.00
CA ARG A 376 -18.42 17.42 -22.48
C ARG A 376 -18.81 17.89 -21.07
N ALA A 377 -17.89 18.50 -20.32
CA ALA A 377 -18.20 19.03 -18.99
C ALA A 377 -18.95 20.37 -19.06
N VAL A 378 -18.97 21.04 -20.22
CA VAL A 378 -19.69 22.30 -20.46
C VAL A 378 -21.21 22.07 -20.43
N ILE A 379 -21.67 20.90 -20.89
CA ILE A 379 -23.09 20.56 -20.87
C ILE A 379 -23.51 20.31 -19.43
N LYS A 380 -24.44 21.12 -18.91
CA LYS A 380 -24.99 20.95 -17.56
C LYS A 380 -26.32 20.18 -17.66
N PRO A 381 -26.39 18.90 -17.23
CA PRO A 381 -27.64 18.14 -17.25
C PRO A 381 -28.69 18.80 -16.35
N SER A 382 -29.96 18.75 -16.75
CA SER A 382 -31.06 19.34 -15.96
C SER A 382 -31.17 18.68 -14.59
N LEU A 383 -31.60 19.44 -13.58
CA LEU A 383 -31.75 18.92 -12.22
C LEU A 383 -32.77 17.77 -12.15
N THR A 384 -33.82 17.83 -12.97
CA THR A 384 -34.80 16.75 -13.12
C THR A 384 -34.13 15.45 -13.54
N LEU A 385 -33.27 15.48 -14.56
CA LEU A 385 -32.56 14.29 -15.04
C LEU A 385 -31.54 13.79 -14.02
N GLN A 386 -30.82 14.71 -13.37
CA GLN A 386 -29.89 14.39 -12.29
C GLN A 386 -30.58 13.62 -11.15
N ARG A 387 -31.76 14.06 -10.72
CA ARG A 387 -32.51 13.41 -9.63
C ARG A 387 -33.05 12.02 -9.97
N LEU A 388 -33.06 11.61 -11.24
CA LEU A 388 -33.40 10.24 -11.61
C LEU A 388 -32.25 9.26 -11.31
N VAL A 389 -31.02 9.77 -11.18
CA VAL A 389 -29.81 8.99 -10.94
C VAL A 389 -29.37 9.17 -9.49
N PHE A 390 -29.35 8.06 -8.74
CA PHE A 390 -29.05 8.01 -7.30
C PHE A 390 -30.07 8.85 -6.51
N LYS A 391 -31.33 8.39 -6.53
CA LYS A 391 -32.50 9.17 -6.08
C LYS A 391 -32.44 9.60 -4.61
N ASP A 392 -31.75 8.83 -3.78
CA ASP A 392 -31.70 9.04 -2.32
C ASP A 392 -30.64 10.05 -1.88
N ILE A 393 -29.83 10.59 -2.79
CA ILE A 393 -28.78 11.58 -2.45
C ILE A 393 -29.38 12.78 -1.71
N GLU A 394 -30.46 13.35 -2.24
CA GLU A 394 -31.09 14.56 -1.73
C GLU A 394 -31.73 14.32 -0.36
N TYR A 395 -32.32 13.13 -0.16
CA TYR A 395 -32.86 12.71 1.14
C TYR A 395 -31.76 12.71 2.21
N TRP A 396 -30.63 12.03 1.93
CA TRP A 396 -29.54 11.94 2.90
C TRP A 396 -28.81 13.25 3.13
N LYS A 397 -28.63 14.07 2.07
CA LYS A 397 -28.04 15.40 2.20
C LYS A 397 -28.87 16.29 3.14
N GLU A 398 -30.19 16.26 3.01
CA GLU A 398 -31.07 17.03 3.88
C GLU A 398 -31.01 16.57 5.33
N ARG A 399 -30.93 15.25 5.56
CA ARG A 399 -30.75 14.70 6.91
C ARG A 399 -29.43 15.11 7.56
N PHE A 400 -28.33 15.14 6.81
CA PHE A 400 -27.06 15.67 7.32
C PHE A 400 -27.12 17.17 7.61
N ASN A 401 -27.83 17.95 6.79
CA ASN A 401 -27.99 19.40 7.01
C ASN A 401 -28.84 19.71 8.26
N THR A 402 -29.90 18.94 8.51
CA THR A 402 -30.82 19.15 9.64
C THR A 402 -30.31 18.54 10.96
N GLY A 403 -29.41 17.56 10.89
CA GLY A 403 -28.72 16.98 12.06
C GLY A 403 -29.59 16.12 12.98
N HIS A 404 -30.87 15.91 12.65
CA HIS A 404 -31.77 15.09 13.45
C HIS A 404 -31.61 13.58 13.11
N ASP A 405 -31.43 12.77 14.15
CA ASP A 405 -31.41 11.31 14.12
C ASP A 405 -30.32 10.67 13.24
N ILE A 406 -29.24 11.41 12.95
CA ILE A 406 -28.08 10.93 12.19
C ILE A 406 -26.80 11.12 13.00
N GLN A 407 -25.93 10.11 13.01
CA GLN A 407 -24.61 10.22 13.63
C GLN A 407 -23.76 11.26 12.89
N GLU A 408 -23.05 12.12 13.62
CA GLU A 408 -22.08 13.04 13.03
C GLU A 408 -21.09 12.27 12.15
N ASP A 409 -20.90 12.70 10.91
CA ASP A 409 -20.04 11.99 9.97
C ASP A 409 -19.48 12.96 8.92
N ILE A 410 -18.16 12.94 8.74
CA ILE A 410 -17.48 13.71 7.70
C ILE A 410 -17.49 12.93 6.37
N ALA A 411 -17.42 11.60 6.43
CA ALA A 411 -17.34 10.75 5.24
C ALA A 411 -18.67 10.69 4.48
N GLY A 412 -19.80 10.62 5.20
CA GLY A 412 -21.14 10.56 4.61
C GLY A 412 -21.44 11.71 3.63
N PRO A 413 -21.41 12.97 4.06
CA PRO A 413 -21.62 14.13 3.17
C PRO A 413 -20.61 14.18 2.01
N ASN A 414 -19.34 13.82 2.27
CA ASN A 414 -18.30 13.79 1.25
C ASN A 414 -18.55 12.74 0.16
N PHE A 415 -19.00 11.55 0.54
CA PHE A 415 -19.38 10.49 -0.38
C PHE A 415 -20.66 10.84 -1.15
N LEU A 416 -21.65 11.46 -0.52
CA LEU A 416 -22.85 11.98 -1.20
C LEU A 416 -22.52 13.07 -2.22
N ASN A 417 -21.56 13.94 -1.91
CA ASN A 417 -21.03 14.94 -2.86
C ASN A 417 -20.33 14.28 -4.04
N LEU A 418 -19.55 13.21 -3.78
CA LEU A 418 -18.98 12.41 -4.85
C LEU A 418 -20.06 11.76 -5.72
N LEU A 419 -21.09 11.13 -5.15
CA LEU A 419 -22.18 10.53 -5.93
C LEU A 419 -22.93 11.58 -6.78
N ALA A 420 -23.14 12.78 -6.23
CA ALA A 420 -23.72 13.91 -6.95
C ALA A 420 -22.83 14.36 -8.13
N HIS A 421 -21.51 14.30 -7.97
CA HIS A 421 -20.58 14.51 -9.08
C HIS A 421 -20.65 13.37 -10.10
N LEU A 422 -20.64 12.11 -9.65
CA LEU A 422 -20.67 10.94 -10.52
C LEU A 422 -21.93 10.86 -11.38
N ARG A 423 -23.11 11.25 -10.88
CA ARG A 423 -24.32 11.32 -11.72
C ARG A 423 -24.19 12.34 -12.85
N ILE A 424 -23.56 13.50 -12.60
CA ILE A 424 -23.30 14.49 -13.66
C ILE A 424 -22.34 13.88 -14.69
N VAL A 425 -21.27 13.22 -14.23
CA VAL A 425 -20.30 12.55 -15.10
C VAL A 425 -20.95 11.47 -15.97
N LEU A 426 -21.87 10.69 -15.39
CA LEU A 426 -22.64 9.66 -16.09
C LEU A 426 -23.51 10.27 -17.19
N LEU A 427 -24.28 11.30 -16.85
CA LEU A 427 -25.19 11.98 -17.78
C LEU A 427 -24.47 12.75 -18.90
N GLN A 428 -23.21 13.11 -18.69
CA GLN A 428 -22.34 13.74 -19.71
C GLN A 428 -21.55 12.71 -20.55
N LYS A 429 -21.69 11.40 -20.28
CA LYS A 429 -20.91 10.37 -20.99
C LYS A 429 -21.54 10.00 -22.34
N PHE A 430 -22.86 10.16 -22.46
CA PHE A 430 -23.64 9.84 -23.65
C PHE A 430 -24.00 11.08 -24.45
#